data_AF-A0AAX1TN96-F1
#
_entry.id   AF-A0AAX1TN96-F1
#
_cell.length_a   1.000
_cell.length_b   1.000
_cell.length_c   1.000
_cell.angle_alpha   90.00
_cell.angle_beta   90.00
_cell.angle_gamma   90.00
#
_symmetry.space_group_name_H-M   'P 1'
#
loop_
_entity.id
_entity.type
_entity.pdbx_description
1 polymer ?
#
loop_
_entity_poly.entity_id
_entity_poly.type
_entity_poly.pdbx_seq_one_letter_code
_entity_poly.pdbx_strand_id
1 'polypeptide(L)'
;MKNGGFTLIELIIAVALVGILSSLVTPKVRVQLAKGRDTKAVSYLGAMRTAAELYYIEKGEALTTTVEPSEADDKKAIENLLPYLDPKAEVILREGKIQIGGSRKDEKGKITFGGEMKFTFKSPYHDEIAKRGDGVYIWFAPTEEQVYDVQGNKWIEY
;
A
#
# COMPACT_ATOMS: atom_id res chain seq x y z
N MET A 1 -23.66 17.42 50.41
CA MET A 1 -23.22 16.38 49.45
C MET A 1 -21.71 16.23 49.63
N LYS A 2 -21.21 15.06 50.04
CA LYS A 2 -19.77 14.84 50.20
C LYS A 2 -19.18 14.59 48.79
N ASN A 3 -18.48 15.59 48.26
CA ASN A 3 -17.69 15.41 47.05
C ASN A 3 -16.47 14.55 47.42
N GLY A 4 -16.55 13.25 47.16
CA GLY A 4 -15.41 12.34 47.31
C GLY A 4 -14.37 12.66 46.25
N GLY A 5 -13.25 13.26 46.65
CA GLY A 5 -12.09 13.42 45.79
C GLY A 5 -11.31 12.11 45.66
N PHE A 6 -10.65 11.92 44.52
CA PHE A 6 -9.72 10.80 44.33
C PHE A 6 -8.49 10.94 45.23
N THR A 7 -8.01 9.82 45.74
CA THR A 7 -6.74 9.79 46.47
C THR A 7 -5.55 9.78 45.52
N LEU A 8 -4.41 10.31 45.98
CA LEU A 8 -3.17 10.31 45.20
C LEU A 8 -2.72 8.88 44.85
N ILE A 9 -2.95 7.94 45.77
CA ILE A 9 -2.58 6.53 45.58
C ILE A 9 -3.43 5.84 44.50
N GLU A 10 -4.72 6.16 44.40
CA GLU A 10 -5.59 5.63 43.34
C GLU A 10 -5.13 6.09 41.96
N LEU A 11 -4.74 7.36 41.81
CA LEU A 11 -4.19 7.86 40.54
C LEU A 11 -2.87 7.18 40.19
N ILE A 12 -1.98 6.98 41.16
CA ILE A 12 -0.70 6.30 40.93
C ILE A 12 -0.92 4.85 40.49
N ILE A 13 -1.80 4.10 41.15
CA ILE A 13 -2.12 2.72 40.78
C ILE A 13 -2.76 2.67 39.39
N ALA A 14 -3.69 3.58 39.09
CA ALA A 14 -4.35 3.63 37.78
C ALA A 14 -3.36 3.86 36.64
N VAL A 15 -2.45 4.85 36.77
CA VAL A 15 -1.44 5.14 35.74
C VAL A 15 -0.43 3.98 35.62
N ALA A 16 -0.04 3.35 36.74
CA ALA A 16 0.83 2.18 36.72
C ALA A 16 0.22 1.00 35.95
N LEU A 17 -1.07 0.71 36.19
CA LEU A 17 -1.79 -0.35 35.48
C LEU A 17 -1.94 -0.07 33.98
N VAL A 18 -2.30 1.17 33.60
CA VAL A 18 -2.37 1.58 32.19
C VAL A 18 -1.00 1.47 31.52
N GLY A 19 0.07 1.83 32.21
CA GLY A 19 1.45 1.68 31.70
C GLY A 19 1.81 0.23 31.36
N ILE A 20 1.49 -0.71 32.26
CA ILE A 20 1.74 -2.15 32.05
C ILE A 20 0.92 -2.65 30.85
N LEU A 21 -0.39 -2.37 30.82
CA LEU A 21 -1.28 -2.83 29.74
C LEU A 21 -0.87 -2.24 28.37
N SER A 22 -0.49 -0.97 28.32
CA SER A 22 -0.05 -0.29 27.10
C SER A 22 1.18 -0.95 26.48
N SER A 23 2.13 -1.40 27.30
CA SER A 23 3.36 -2.06 26.83
C SER A 23 3.08 -3.36 26.06
N LEU A 24 2.07 -4.12 26.49
CA LEU A 24 1.68 -5.39 25.86
C LEU A 24 0.87 -5.20 24.58
N VAL A 25 0.07 -4.13 24.51
CA VAL A 25 -0.89 -3.89 23.41
C VAL A 25 -0.23 -3.16 22.25
N THR A 26 0.70 -2.25 22.51
CA THR A 26 1.38 -1.41 21.50
C THR A 26 1.92 -2.19 20.28
N PRO A 27 2.68 -3.30 20.42
CA PRO A 27 3.19 -4.02 19.25
C PRO A 27 2.08 -4.62 18.40
N LYS A 28 0.99 -5.10 19.02
CA LYS A 28 -0.17 -5.63 18.30
C LYS A 28 -0.89 -4.54 17.51
N VAL A 29 -1.11 -3.38 18.13
CA VAL A 29 -1.74 -2.22 17.47
C VAL A 29 -0.91 -1.75 16.28
N ARG A 30 0.42 -1.69 16.42
CA ARG A 30 1.31 -1.31 15.32
C ARG A 30 1.17 -2.23 14.12
N VAL A 31 1.09 -3.54 14.33
CA VAL A 31 0.85 -4.52 13.25
C VAL A 31 -0.52 -4.33 12.60
N GLN A 32 -1.58 -4.08 13.38
CA GLN A 32 -2.92 -3.86 12.82
C GLN A 32 -3.01 -2.58 11.99
N LEU A 33 -2.40 -1.49 12.47
CA LEU A 33 -2.32 -0.24 11.71
C LEU A 33 -1.53 -0.42 10.42
N ALA A 34 -0.45 -1.20 10.46
CA ALA A 34 0.34 -1.53 9.28
C ALA A 34 -0.49 -2.32 8.25
N LYS A 35 -1.20 -3.38 8.68
CA LYS A 35 -2.12 -4.12 7.80
C LYS A 35 -3.18 -3.22 7.17
N GLY A 36 -3.76 -2.29 7.94
CA GLY A 36 -4.74 -1.34 7.41
C GLY A 36 -4.16 -0.42 6.32
N ARG A 37 -2.89 -0.02 6.44
CA ARG A 37 -2.19 0.75 5.39
C ARG A 37 -1.89 -0.11 4.16
N ASP A 38 -1.49 -1.37 4.34
CA ASP A 38 -1.28 -2.30 3.23
C ASP A 38 -2.59 -2.56 2.45
N THR A 39 -3.70 -2.81 3.16
CA THR A 39 -5.04 -2.94 2.55
C THR A 39 -5.45 -1.69 1.79
N LYS A 40 -5.15 -0.50 2.34
CA LYS A 40 -5.38 0.76 1.66
C LYS A 40 -4.56 0.83 0.36
N ALA A 41 -3.29 0.42 0.38
CA ALA A 41 -2.45 0.40 -0.82
C ALA A 41 -3.00 -0.55 -1.90
N VAL A 42 -3.39 -1.77 -1.52
CA VAL A 42 -4.00 -2.75 -2.43
C VAL A 42 -5.32 -2.21 -3.01
N SER A 43 -6.14 -1.53 -2.20
CA SER A 43 -7.37 -0.91 -2.68
C SER A 43 -7.12 0.18 -3.73
N TYR A 44 -6.04 0.96 -3.60
CA TYR A 44 -5.68 1.94 -4.63
C TYR A 44 -5.19 1.28 -5.91
N LEU A 45 -4.40 0.20 -5.80
CA LEU A 45 -4.00 -0.58 -6.97
C LEU A 45 -5.24 -1.08 -7.76
N GLY A 46 -6.24 -1.60 -7.05
CA GLY A 46 -7.51 -2.02 -7.66
C GLY A 46 -8.23 -0.86 -8.35
N ALA A 47 -8.34 0.30 -7.69
CA ALA A 47 -8.94 1.49 -8.29
C ALA A 47 -8.21 1.95 -9.56
N MET A 48 -6.87 1.88 -9.58
CA MET A 48 -6.08 2.21 -10.76
C MET A 48 -6.28 1.22 -11.91
N ARG A 49 -6.43 -0.08 -11.62
CA ARG A 49 -6.74 -1.09 -12.64
C ARG A 49 -8.12 -0.84 -13.26
N THR A 50 -9.13 -0.55 -12.45
CA THR A 50 -10.45 -0.17 -12.96
C THR A 50 -10.39 1.10 -13.80
N ALA A 51 -9.61 2.10 -13.39
CA ALA A 51 -9.39 3.31 -14.18
C ALA A 51 -8.67 3.00 -15.51
N ALA A 52 -7.72 2.07 -15.52
CA ALA A 52 -7.02 1.62 -16.72
C ALA A 52 -7.94 0.89 -17.70
N GLU A 53 -8.83 0.04 -17.19
CA GLU A 53 -9.86 -0.63 -18.00
C GLU A 53 -10.80 0.41 -18.62
N LEU A 54 -11.24 1.41 -17.85
CA LEU A 54 -12.10 2.47 -18.36
C LEU A 54 -11.41 3.30 -19.44
N TYR A 55 -10.14 3.67 -19.23
CA TYR A 55 -9.32 4.35 -20.23
C TYR A 55 -9.25 3.55 -21.54
N TYR A 56 -8.99 2.24 -21.44
CA TYR A 56 -8.91 1.35 -22.59
C TYR A 56 -10.24 1.27 -23.35
N ILE A 57 -11.37 1.18 -22.64
CA ILE A 57 -12.71 1.16 -23.25
C ILE A 57 -13.00 2.47 -23.99
N GLU A 58 -12.62 3.62 -23.43
CA GLU A 58 -12.91 4.92 -24.03
C GLU A 58 -11.99 5.30 -25.19
N LYS A 59 -10.70 4.99 -25.07
CA LYS A 59 -9.68 5.40 -26.06
C LYS A 59 -9.36 4.30 -27.08
N GLY A 60 -9.67 3.04 -26.76
CA GLY A 60 -9.29 1.89 -27.58
C GLY A 60 -7.78 1.60 -27.57
N GLU A 61 -7.03 2.27 -26.68
CA GLU A 61 -5.57 2.19 -26.61
C GLU A 61 -5.13 1.84 -25.18
N ALA A 62 -4.07 1.05 -25.09
CA ALA A 62 -3.42 0.68 -23.83
C ALA A 62 -2.68 1.87 -23.21
N LEU A 63 -2.53 1.90 -21.87
CA LEU A 63 -1.80 2.98 -21.19
C LEU A 63 -0.30 2.98 -21.48
N THR A 64 0.26 1.80 -21.72
CA THR A 64 1.61 1.60 -22.24
C THR A 64 1.54 0.76 -23.50
N THR A 65 2.17 1.25 -24.57
CA THR A 65 2.37 0.50 -25.81
C THR A 65 3.65 -0.33 -25.81
N THR A 66 4.45 -0.20 -24.74
CA THR A 66 5.76 -0.85 -24.59
C THR A 66 5.69 -1.96 -23.55
N VAL A 67 6.27 -3.12 -23.88
CA VAL A 67 6.33 -4.31 -23.03
C VAL A 67 7.17 -4.08 -21.76
N GLU A 68 8.12 -3.14 -21.82
CA GLU A 68 8.93 -2.70 -20.68
C GLU A 68 8.89 -1.17 -20.58
N PRO A 69 7.87 -0.60 -19.93
CA PRO A 69 7.77 0.85 -19.76
C PRO A 69 8.91 1.38 -18.89
N SER A 70 9.47 2.52 -19.29
CA SER A 70 10.45 3.25 -18.47
C SER A 70 9.76 4.04 -17.36
N GLU A 71 10.50 4.54 -16.36
CA GLU A 71 9.93 5.41 -15.31
C GLU A 71 9.24 6.66 -15.89
N ALA A 72 9.59 7.09 -17.11
CA ALA A 72 8.94 8.20 -17.80
C ALA A 72 7.59 7.80 -18.44
N ASP A 73 7.48 6.56 -18.90
CA ASP A 73 6.25 6.02 -19.48
C ASP A 73 5.24 5.70 -18.37
N ASP A 74 5.70 5.19 -17.23
CA ASP A 74 4.89 4.98 -16.03
C ASP A 74 4.23 6.29 -15.57
N LYS A 75 4.99 7.41 -15.58
CA LYS A 75 4.46 8.74 -15.22
C LYS A 75 3.38 9.21 -16.19
N LYS A 76 3.60 9.07 -17.50
CA LYS A 76 2.60 9.45 -18.51
C LYS A 76 1.34 8.59 -18.42
N ALA A 77 1.50 7.29 -18.17
CA ALA A 77 0.37 6.38 -17.95
C ALA A 77 -0.44 6.81 -16.72
N ILE A 78 0.22 7.19 -15.63
CA ILE A 78 -0.45 7.71 -14.43
C ILE A 78 -1.15 9.04 -14.73
N GLU A 79 -0.54 9.97 -15.47
CA GLU A 79 -1.18 11.23 -15.87
C GLU A 79 -2.46 11.01 -16.69
N ASN A 80 -2.42 10.06 -17.62
CA ASN A 80 -3.59 9.68 -18.43
C ASN A 80 -4.71 9.05 -17.61
N LEU A 81 -4.37 8.44 -16.46
CA LEU A 81 -5.32 7.85 -15.53
C LEU A 81 -5.97 8.86 -14.58
N LEU A 82 -5.32 10.01 -14.31
CA LEU A 82 -5.82 11.00 -13.35
C LEU A 82 -7.28 11.42 -13.58
N PRO A 83 -7.77 11.62 -14.82
CA PRO A 83 -9.18 12.00 -15.07
C PRO A 83 -10.20 10.93 -14.65
N TYR A 84 -9.78 9.67 -14.55
CA TYR A 84 -10.63 8.52 -14.24
C TYR A 84 -10.55 8.09 -12.77
N LEU A 85 -9.71 8.78 -11.99
CA LEU A 85 -9.46 8.48 -10.59
C LEU A 85 -10.20 9.46 -9.68
N ASP A 86 -10.64 8.98 -8.52
CA ASP A 86 -11.16 9.86 -7.47
C ASP A 86 -10.09 10.89 -7.07
N PRO A 87 -10.45 12.16 -6.80
CA PRO A 87 -9.49 13.20 -6.40
C PRO A 87 -8.57 12.81 -5.23
N LYS A 88 -9.02 11.93 -4.33
CA LYS A 88 -8.18 11.40 -3.24
C LYS A 88 -7.13 10.41 -3.73
N ALA A 89 -7.42 9.64 -4.77
CA ALA A 89 -6.46 8.74 -5.42
C ALA A 89 -5.44 9.55 -6.22
N GLU A 90 -5.87 10.59 -6.92
CA GLU A 90 -5.00 11.49 -7.68
C GLU A 90 -3.86 12.08 -6.81
N VAL A 91 -4.16 12.57 -5.61
CA VAL A 91 -3.15 13.15 -4.70
C VAL A 91 -2.09 12.13 -4.28
N ILE A 92 -2.48 10.87 -4.15
CA ILE A 92 -1.56 9.78 -3.72
C ILE A 92 -0.74 9.27 -4.92
N LEU A 93 -1.27 9.37 -6.13
CA LEU A 93 -0.68 8.78 -7.33
C LEU A 93 0.21 9.74 -8.12
N ARG A 94 0.11 11.06 -7.89
CA ARG A 94 0.98 12.07 -8.53
C ARG A 94 2.48 11.81 -8.34
N GLU A 95 2.88 11.15 -7.26
CA GLU A 95 4.29 10.82 -7.00
C GLU A 95 4.69 9.43 -7.53
N GLY A 96 3.75 8.64 -8.07
CA GLY A 96 3.97 7.26 -8.51
C GLY A 96 4.32 6.28 -7.39
N LYS A 97 4.08 6.70 -6.14
CA LYS A 97 4.42 5.96 -4.94
C LYS A 97 3.26 5.95 -3.96
N ILE A 98 3.14 4.85 -3.23
CA ILE A 98 2.14 4.71 -2.17
C ILE A 98 2.79 4.35 -0.85
N GLN A 99 2.31 4.95 0.23
CA GLN A 99 2.73 4.59 1.58
C GLN A 99 2.16 3.22 1.96
N ILE A 100 3.03 2.32 2.38
CA ILE A 100 2.66 1.00 2.91
C ILE A 100 2.78 0.98 4.44
N GLY A 101 2.10 0.03 5.06
CA GLY A 101 2.18 -0.20 6.49
C GLY A 101 3.47 -0.85 6.94
N GLY A 102 4.05 -1.68 6.08
CA GLY A 102 5.37 -2.24 6.25
C GLY A 102 5.70 -3.27 5.20
N SER A 103 6.91 -3.78 5.25
CA SER A 103 7.39 -4.82 4.34
C SER A 103 8.29 -5.81 5.06
N ARG A 104 8.51 -6.96 4.41
CA ARG A 104 9.48 -7.97 4.83
C ARG A 104 10.31 -8.39 3.63
N LYS A 105 11.56 -8.75 3.91
CA LYS A 105 12.45 -9.40 2.92
C LYS A 105 12.05 -10.86 2.68
N ASP A 106 11.73 -11.56 3.77
CA ASP A 106 11.32 -12.96 3.75
C ASP A 106 9.89 -13.11 4.30
N GLU A 107 9.16 -14.14 3.87
CA GLU A 107 7.76 -14.40 4.24
C GLU A 107 7.53 -14.32 5.77
N LYS A 108 8.45 -14.91 6.54
CA LYS A 108 8.41 -14.96 8.02
C LYS A 108 9.49 -14.07 8.66
N GLY A 109 10.10 -13.19 7.88
CA GLY A 109 11.16 -12.29 8.31
C GLY A 109 10.67 -11.17 9.23
N LYS A 110 11.61 -10.36 9.71
CA LYS A 110 11.31 -9.17 10.51
C LYS A 110 10.50 -8.17 9.69
N ILE A 111 9.45 -7.62 10.31
CA ILE A 111 8.66 -6.53 9.72
C ILE A 111 9.43 -5.22 9.85
N THR A 112 9.70 -4.58 8.72
CA THR A 112 10.10 -3.17 8.65
C THR A 112 8.82 -2.36 8.48
N PHE A 113 8.45 -1.57 9.49
CA PHE A 113 7.22 -0.79 9.46
C PHE A 113 7.39 0.51 8.69
N GLY A 114 6.36 0.87 7.92
CA GLY A 114 6.38 1.99 7.00
C GLY A 114 7.12 1.67 5.70
N GLY A 115 7.24 2.67 4.84
CA GLY A 115 7.89 2.57 3.54
C GLY A 115 7.00 3.12 2.44
N GLU A 116 7.60 3.26 1.27
CA GLU A 116 6.93 3.60 0.02
C GLU A 116 7.02 2.41 -0.92
N MET A 117 6.00 2.23 -1.74
CA MET A 117 5.98 1.25 -2.81
C MET A 117 5.68 1.94 -4.13
N LYS A 118 6.49 1.66 -5.14
CA LYS A 118 6.24 2.15 -6.49
C LYS A 118 5.20 1.29 -7.20
N PHE A 119 4.50 1.88 -8.16
CA PHE A 119 3.73 1.14 -9.15
C PHE A 119 4.56 0.92 -10.40
N THR A 120 4.26 -0.15 -11.13
CA THR A 120 4.82 -0.41 -12.45
C THR A 120 3.76 -1.01 -13.36
N PHE A 121 3.84 -0.68 -14.64
CA PHE A 121 3.04 -1.33 -15.68
C PHE A 121 3.79 -2.52 -16.30
N LYS A 122 5.05 -2.75 -15.88
CA LYS A 122 5.82 -3.94 -16.25
C LYS A 122 5.28 -5.16 -15.52
N SER A 123 4.91 -6.19 -16.27
CA SER A 123 4.51 -7.47 -15.67
C SER A 123 5.69 -8.07 -14.88
N PRO A 124 5.46 -8.52 -13.62
CA PRO A 124 6.45 -9.27 -12.85
C PRO A 124 6.64 -10.71 -13.39
N TYR A 125 5.72 -11.18 -14.25
CA TYR A 125 5.79 -12.49 -14.89
C TYR A 125 6.46 -12.38 -16.27
N HIS A 126 7.46 -13.24 -16.51
CA HIS A 126 8.23 -13.30 -17.76
C HIS A 126 7.56 -14.10 -18.89
N ASP A 127 6.31 -14.55 -18.71
CA ASP A 127 5.61 -15.36 -19.70
C ASP A 127 5.32 -14.60 -20.99
N GLU A 128 5.38 -15.29 -22.12
CA GLU A 128 5.11 -14.71 -23.45
C GLU A 128 3.70 -14.13 -23.59
N ILE A 129 2.75 -14.60 -22.77
CA ILE A 129 1.39 -14.07 -22.68
C ILE A 129 1.38 -12.74 -21.89
N ALA A 130 2.22 -12.62 -20.86
CA ALA A 130 2.41 -11.39 -20.11
C ALA A 130 3.24 -10.33 -20.88
N LYS A 131 4.04 -10.77 -21.87
CA LYS A 131 4.67 -9.88 -22.88
C LYS A 131 3.69 -9.31 -23.88
N ARG A 132 2.49 -9.89 -24.03
CA ARG A 132 1.34 -9.27 -24.68
C ARG A 132 0.55 -8.42 -23.69
N GLY A 133 1.24 -7.79 -22.74
CA GLY A 133 0.61 -6.93 -21.76
C GLY A 133 -0.29 -5.97 -22.51
N ASP A 134 -1.60 -6.07 -22.31
CA ASP A 134 -2.59 -5.17 -22.91
C ASP A 134 -2.39 -3.71 -22.41
N GLY A 135 -1.32 -3.43 -21.65
CA GLY A 135 -1.02 -2.16 -20.98
C GLY A 135 -2.12 -1.69 -20.03
N VAL A 136 -3.04 -2.57 -19.67
CA VAL A 136 -4.15 -2.32 -18.73
C VAL A 136 -3.76 -2.70 -17.30
N TYR A 137 -2.91 -3.70 -17.11
CA TYR A 137 -2.57 -4.23 -15.79
C TYR A 137 -1.44 -3.46 -15.11
N ILE A 138 -1.70 -3.05 -13.87
CA ILE A 138 -0.76 -2.32 -13.01
C ILE A 138 -0.35 -3.22 -11.86
N TRP A 139 0.92 -3.14 -11.46
CA TRP A 139 1.53 -3.97 -10.43
C TRP A 139 2.28 -3.12 -9.40
N PHE A 140 2.53 -3.70 -8.24
CA PHE A 140 3.53 -3.16 -7.32
C PHE A 140 4.94 -3.51 -7.80
N ALA A 141 5.88 -2.58 -7.61
CA ALA A 141 7.29 -2.75 -7.89
C ALA A 141 8.09 -2.83 -6.56
N PRO A 142 8.12 -4.00 -5.90
CA PRO A 142 8.90 -4.17 -4.68
C PRO A 142 10.40 -4.14 -4.96
N THR A 143 11.16 -3.67 -3.97
CA THR A 143 12.63 -3.77 -3.96
C THR A 143 13.08 -5.08 -3.28
N GLU A 144 14.37 -5.43 -3.38
CA GLU A 144 14.93 -6.66 -2.78
C GLU A 144 14.72 -6.77 -1.26
N GLU A 145 14.47 -5.65 -0.57
CA GLU A 145 14.20 -5.60 0.87
C GLU A 145 12.71 -5.55 1.22
N GLN A 146 11.82 -5.41 0.22
CA GLN A 146 10.39 -5.17 0.40
C GLN A 146 9.54 -6.16 -0.39
N VAL A 147 9.89 -7.45 -0.36
CA VAL A 147 9.26 -8.50 -1.18
C VAL A 147 7.86 -8.88 -0.69
N TYR A 148 7.65 -8.90 0.62
CA TYR A 148 6.39 -9.32 1.25
C TYR A 148 5.73 -8.18 2.03
N ASP A 149 4.41 -8.25 2.18
CA ASP A 149 3.59 -7.36 3.01
C ASP A 149 3.72 -7.71 4.51
N VAL A 150 2.98 -7.01 5.36
CA VAL A 150 2.94 -7.27 6.81
C VAL A 150 2.32 -8.62 7.15
N GLN A 151 1.61 -9.29 6.24
CA GLN A 151 0.95 -10.58 6.43
C GLN A 151 1.77 -11.77 5.92
N GLY A 152 2.79 -11.55 5.08
CA GLY A 152 3.58 -12.59 4.43
C GLY A 152 3.15 -12.90 2.99
N ASN A 153 2.29 -12.09 2.38
CA ASN A 153 1.93 -12.19 0.95
C ASN A 153 2.95 -11.41 0.11
N LYS A 154 3.26 -11.88 -1.10
CA LYS A 154 4.17 -11.15 -1.98
C LYS A 154 3.47 -9.95 -2.61
N TRP A 155 4.17 -8.82 -2.68
CA TRP A 155 3.62 -7.62 -3.29
C TRP A 155 3.31 -7.78 -4.79
N ILE A 156 4.07 -8.61 -5.50
CA ILE A 156 3.85 -8.89 -6.92
C ILE A 156 2.61 -9.73 -7.23
N GLU A 157 2.03 -10.38 -6.21
CA GLU A 157 0.87 -11.29 -6.39
C GLU A 157 -0.48 -10.56 -6.20
N TYR A 158 -0.46 -9.28 -5.81
CA TYR A 158 -1.63 -8.41 -5.75
C TYR A 158 -1.98 -7.84 -7.11
#